data_AF-A0A3N4JMG7-F1
#
_entry.id   AF-A0A3N4JMG7-F1
#
_cell.length_a   1.000
_cell.length_b   1.000
_cell.length_c   1.000
_cell.angle_alpha   90.00
_cell.angle_beta   90.00
_cell.angle_gamma   90.00
#
_symmetry.space_group_name_H-M   'P 1'
#
loop_
_entity.id
_entity.type
_entity.pdbx_description
1 polymer ?
#
loop_
_entity_poly.entity_id
_entity_poly.type
_entity_poly.pdbx_seq_one_letter_code
_entity_poly.pdbx_strand_id
1 'polypeptide(L)'
;MTSDNCISCHEALTIPDEDHPLEPGLVDDVELLCGHHYHWSCFAEEYSVEGATPATKAQCPTCAADITTDGKLLVTLRNEGGEQKNTDIGTLLEEEEFYDQNPELKKVRAFLEFCAEGDEEEVGEMLAVTPQLVSRQDHETGQTGLHVAVMNGREGVVRILLEHYVDRHVVDVAGKTAYQLAVDMGATSEQLRMLCDR
;
A
#
# COMPACT_ATOMS: atom_id res chain seq x y z
N MET A 1 -8.13 -22.48 23.18
CA MET A 1 -8.18 -21.18 23.88
C MET A 1 -7.41 -20.26 22.97
N THR A 2 -8.11 -19.34 22.30
CA THR A 2 -7.47 -18.25 21.54
C THR A 2 -6.59 -17.48 22.51
N SER A 3 -5.33 -17.23 22.13
CA SER A 3 -4.45 -16.38 22.92
C SER A 3 -4.90 -14.95 22.68
N ASP A 4 -5.45 -14.27 23.68
CA ASP A 4 -5.84 -12.85 23.55
C ASP A 4 -4.63 -11.90 23.61
N ASN A 5 -3.44 -12.45 23.84
CA ASN A 5 -2.19 -11.71 23.95
C ASN A 5 -1.18 -12.13 22.88
N CYS A 6 -0.39 -11.16 22.44
CA CYS A 6 0.77 -11.33 21.59
C CYS A 6 1.84 -12.16 22.31
N ILE A 7 2.39 -13.17 21.64
CA ILE A 7 3.37 -14.06 22.25
C ILE A 7 4.77 -13.42 22.40
N SER A 8 5.06 -12.36 21.65
CA SER A 8 6.35 -11.65 21.73
C SER A 8 6.38 -10.68 22.91
N CYS A 9 5.44 -9.73 22.96
CA CYS A 9 5.43 -8.69 23.99
C CYS A 9 4.54 -9.01 25.21
N HIS A 10 3.69 -10.04 25.13
CA HIS A 10 2.71 -10.45 26.15
C HIS A 10 1.58 -9.45 26.44
N GLU A 11 1.44 -8.42 25.60
CA GLU A 11 0.33 -7.45 25.67
C GLU A 11 -0.88 -7.91 24.87
N ALA A 12 -2.05 -7.30 25.12
CA ALA A 12 -3.30 -7.66 24.45
C ALA A 12 -3.23 -7.39 22.94
N LEU A 13 -3.80 -8.28 22.13
CA LEU A 13 -3.91 -8.12 20.65
C LEU A 13 -4.93 -7.06 20.21
N THR A 14 -5.47 -6.32 21.18
CA THR A 14 -6.33 -5.17 20.98
C THR A 14 -5.59 -3.92 21.45
N ILE A 15 -5.43 -2.96 20.56
CA ILE A 15 -4.88 -1.65 20.84
C ILE A 15 -6.05 -0.73 21.24
N PRO A 16 -6.06 -0.14 22.45
CA PRO A 16 -7.14 0.77 22.83
C PRO A 16 -7.18 1.99 21.89
N ASP A 17 -8.37 2.33 21.37
CA ASP A 17 -8.57 3.56 20.61
C ASP A 17 -8.53 4.75 21.59
N GLU A 18 -7.51 5.60 21.47
CA GLU A 18 -7.32 6.77 22.35
C GLU A 18 -8.41 7.84 22.14
N ASP A 19 -8.95 7.94 20.92
CA ASP A 19 -10.01 8.88 20.56
C ASP A 19 -11.40 8.30 20.92
N HIS A 20 -11.55 6.97 20.93
CA HIS A 20 -12.79 6.27 21.24
C HIS A 20 -12.60 5.16 22.30
N PRO A 21 -12.27 5.49 23.56
CA PRO A 21 -11.94 4.51 24.62
C PRO A 21 -13.12 3.60 25.06
N LEU A 22 -14.31 3.81 24.50
CA LEU A 22 -15.51 3.02 24.75
C LEU A 22 -15.80 2.00 23.63
N GLU A 23 -15.10 2.09 22.50
CA GLU A 23 -15.20 1.14 21.41
C GLU A 23 -14.24 -0.04 21.64
N PRO A 24 -14.54 -1.24 21.10
CA PRO A 24 -13.59 -2.34 21.11
C PRO A 24 -12.32 -1.84 20.40
N GLY A 25 -11.19 -1.90 21.11
CA GLY A 25 -9.91 -1.42 20.57
C GLY A 25 -9.57 -2.05 19.22
N LEU A 26 -8.72 -1.37 18.45
CA LEU A 26 -8.18 -1.82 17.19
C LEU A 26 -7.59 -3.23 17.33
N VAL A 27 -8.15 -4.20 16.63
CA VAL A 27 -7.58 -5.55 16.57
C VAL A 27 -6.33 -5.49 15.69
N ASP A 28 -5.21 -6.01 16.18
CA ASP A 28 -3.96 -6.14 15.44
C ASP A 28 -3.39 -7.53 15.72
N ASP A 29 -4.00 -8.55 15.09
CA ASP A 29 -3.71 -9.95 15.35
C ASP A 29 -3.25 -10.68 14.09
N VAL A 30 -2.00 -11.14 14.13
CA VAL A 30 -1.38 -12.05 13.17
C VAL A 30 -1.37 -13.46 13.78
N GLU A 31 -2.30 -14.30 13.35
CA GLU A 31 -2.35 -15.72 13.73
C GLU A 31 -1.61 -16.57 12.69
N LEU A 32 -0.48 -17.15 13.10
CA LEU A 32 0.32 -18.07 12.28
C LEU A 32 -0.34 -19.46 12.16
N LEU A 33 0.06 -20.26 11.16
CA LEU A 33 -0.45 -21.64 10.98
C LEU A 33 -0.25 -22.56 12.21
N CYS A 34 0.78 -22.28 13.02
CA CYS A 34 1.03 -23.02 14.26
C CYS A 34 0.10 -22.60 15.42
N GLY A 35 -0.73 -21.58 15.23
CA GLY A 35 -1.67 -21.04 16.22
C GLY A 35 -1.06 -20.00 17.18
N HIS A 36 0.17 -19.55 16.94
CA HIS A 36 0.75 -18.43 17.69
C HIS A 36 0.27 -17.10 17.13
N HIS A 37 -0.01 -16.19 18.06
CA HIS A 37 -0.55 -14.86 17.78
C HIS A 37 0.50 -13.78 18.10
N TYR A 38 0.60 -12.79 17.23
CA TYR A 38 1.49 -11.65 17.37
C TYR A 38 0.77 -10.36 16.99
N HIS A 39 1.19 -9.23 17.54
CA HIS A 39 0.97 -7.94 16.89
C HIS A 39 1.68 -7.92 15.54
N TRP A 40 1.18 -7.14 14.59
CA TRP A 40 1.85 -6.94 13.30
C TRP A 40 3.30 -6.49 13.49
N SER A 41 3.50 -5.44 14.29
CA SER A 41 4.82 -4.87 14.57
C SER A 41 5.79 -5.87 15.19
N CYS A 42 5.33 -6.61 16.20
CA CYS A 42 6.14 -7.64 16.86
C CYS A 42 6.58 -8.74 15.89
N PHE A 43 5.70 -9.18 15.00
CA PHE A 43 6.05 -10.19 14.01
C PHE A 43 6.96 -9.64 12.92
N ALA A 44 6.72 -8.40 12.46
CA ALA A 44 7.54 -7.71 11.47
C ALA A 44 9.00 -7.54 11.95
N GLU A 45 9.21 -7.18 13.21
CA GLU A 45 10.55 -7.08 13.82
C GLU A 45 11.30 -8.42 13.82
N GLU A 46 10.62 -9.51 14.18
CA GLU A 46 11.18 -10.86 14.14
C GLU A 46 11.46 -11.33 12.70
N TYR A 47 10.60 -10.97 11.75
CA TYR A 47 10.75 -11.32 10.33
C TYR A 47 11.95 -10.63 9.68
N SER A 48 12.19 -9.36 10.03
CA SER A 48 13.20 -8.48 9.43
C SER A 48 14.49 -8.38 10.25
N VAL A 49 14.71 -9.32 11.17
CA VAL A 49 15.94 -9.37 12.00
C VAL A 49 17.21 -9.47 11.13
N GLU A 50 18.28 -8.78 11.54
CA GLU A 50 19.55 -8.80 10.82
C GLU A 50 20.08 -10.23 10.64
N GLY A 51 20.34 -10.62 9.39
CA GLY A 51 20.78 -11.97 9.04
C GLY A 51 19.66 -12.98 8.80
N ALA A 52 18.38 -12.54 8.76
CA ALA A 52 17.27 -13.37 8.33
C ALA A 52 17.53 -13.98 6.94
N THR A 53 17.20 -15.26 6.80
CA THR A 53 17.31 -16.02 5.56
C THR A 53 15.92 -16.47 5.10
N PRO A 54 15.73 -16.87 3.83
CA PRO A 54 14.46 -17.45 3.39
C PRO A 54 14.00 -18.64 4.24
N ALA A 55 14.94 -19.43 4.78
CA ALA A 55 14.62 -20.56 5.64
C ALA A 55 14.10 -20.15 7.02
N THR A 56 14.66 -19.08 7.61
CA THR A 56 14.20 -18.58 8.91
C THR A 56 12.91 -17.77 8.79
N LYS A 57 12.74 -17.01 7.69
CA LYS A 57 11.49 -16.29 7.35
C LYS A 57 10.30 -17.25 7.14
N ALA A 58 10.55 -18.50 6.77
CA ALA A 58 9.54 -19.55 6.64
C ALA A 58 9.12 -20.20 7.98
N GLN A 59 9.71 -19.80 9.11
CA GLN A 59 9.51 -20.45 10.40
C GLN A 59 8.87 -19.52 11.43
N CYS A 60 8.03 -20.07 12.30
CA CYS A 60 7.53 -19.35 13.47
C CYS A 60 8.71 -18.98 14.40
N PRO A 61 8.88 -17.71 14.79
CA PRO A 61 9.96 -17.27 15.68
C PRO A 61 9.95 -17.99 17.04
N THR A 62 8.77 -18.41 17.52
CA THR A 62 8.63 -19.01 18.85
C THR A 62 8.83 -20.53 18.88
N CYS A 63 8.33 -21.28 17.88
CA CYS A 63 8.39 -22.75 17.89
C CYS A 63 9.13 -23.39 16.72
N ALA A 64 9.64 -22.58 15.79
CA ALA A 64 10.34 -23.02 14.57
C ALA A 64 9.50 -23.92 13.63
N ALA A 65 8.18 -24.00 13.83
CA ALA A 65 7.28 -24.67 12.90
C ALA A 65 7.34 -23.96 11.53
N ASP A 66 7.32 -24.73 10.46
CA ASP A 66 7.11 -24.20 9.11
C ASP A 66 5.71 -23.58 9.05
N ILE A 67 5.66 -22.31 8.71
CA ILE A 67 4.44 -21.50 8.62
C ILE A 67 4.12 -21.13 7.17
N THR A 68 4.75 -21.83 6.22
CA THR A 68 4.50 -21.64 4.79
C THR A 68 3.59 -22.70 4.20
N THR A 69 2.93 -22.35 3.09
CA THR A 69 2.22 -23.29 2.23
C THR A 69 2.49 -22.90 0.78
N ASP A 70 3.01 -23.83 -0.03
CA ASP A 70 3.45 -23.58 -1.40
C ASP A 70 4.43 -22.38 -1.54
N GLY A 71 5.29 -22.19 -0.54
CA GLY A 71 6.27 -21.10 -0.49
C GLY A 71 5.72 -19.74 -0.08
N LYS A 72 4.44 -19.66 0.31
CA LYS A 72 3.79 -18.43 0.81
C LYS A 72 3.63 -18.45 2.31
N LEU A 73 3.76 -17.30 2.95
CA LEU A 73 3.68 -17.17 4.41
C LEU A 73 2.23 -16.86 4.81
N LEU A 74 1.40 -17.89 4.85
CA LEU A 74 -0.05 -17.72 5.03
C LEU A 74 -0.44 -17.56 6.50
N VAL A 75 -1.13 -16.48 6.81
CA VAL A 75 -1.65 -16.18 8.16
C VAL A 75 -3.14 -15.89 8.14
N THR A 76 -3.74 -15.85 9.33
CA THR A 76 -5.01 -15.17 9.53
C THR A 76 -4.74 -13.82 10.15
N LEU A 77 -5.01 -12.74 9.41
CA LEU A 77 -4.84 -11.37 9.83
C LEU A 77 -6.19 -10.81 10.29
N ARG A 78 -6.24 -10.18 11.45
CA ARG A 78 -7.44 -9.46 11.94
C ARG A 78 -7.07 -8.02 12.19
N ASN A 79 -7.75 -7.11 11.49
CA ASN A 79 -7.59 -5.66 11.61
C ASN A 79 -8.95 -4.93 11.52
N GLU A 80 -8.95 -3.61 11.37
CA GLU A 80 -10.19 -2.82 11.17
C GLU A 80 -11.03 -3.30 9.99
N GLY A 81 -10.37 -3.84 8.96
CA GLY A 81 -11.01 -4.44 7.79
C GLY A 81 -11.65 -5.80 8.04
N GLY A 82 -11.54 -6.33 9.26
CA GLY A 82 -12.05 -7.64 9.68
C GLY A 82 -11.04 -8.77 9.56
N GLU A 83 -11.54 -10.01 9.55
CA GLU A 83 -10.74 -11.22 9.48
C GLU A 83 -10.41 -11.59 8.02
N GLN A 84 -9.12 -11.67 7.71
CA GLN A 84 -8.58 -12.04 6.41
C GLN A 84 -7.80 -13.35 6.55
N LYS A 85 -8.30 -14.44 5.96
CA LYS A 85 -7.67 -15.76 6.02
C LYS A 85 -6.78 -16.02 4.82
N ASN A 86 -5.69 -16.76 5.06
CA ASN A 86 -4.70 -17.10 4.03
C ASN A 86 -4.04 -15.87 3.41
N THR A 87 -3.84 -14.82 4.21
CA THR A 87 -3.09 -13.64 3.80
C THR A 87 -1.62 -14.02 3.73
N ASP A 88 -0.96 -13.74 2.61
CA ASP A 88 0.49 -13.95 2.46
C ASP A 88 1.23 -12.76 3.10
N ILE A 89 1.45 -12.83 4.41
CA ILE A 89 2.04 -11.72 5.17
C ILE A 89 3.50 -11.48 4.76
N GLY A 90 4.20 -12.50 4.24
CA GLY A 90 5.58 -12.36 3.77
C GLY A 90 5.69 -11.35 2.64
N THR A 91 4.74 -11.36 1.70
CA THR A 91 4.67 -10.37 0.62
C THR A 91 4.49 -8.96 1.18
N LEU A 92 3.59 -8.78 2.16
CA LEU A 92 3.31 -7.48 2.77
C LEU A 92 4.52 -6.92 3.53
N LEU A 93 5.21 -7.78 4.31
CA LEU A 93 6.40 -7.39 5.08
C LEU A 93 7.60 -7.09 4.18
N GLU A 94 7.78 -7.85 3.10
CA GLU A 94 8.83 -7.58 2.10
C GLU A 94 8.58 -6.26 1.36
N GLU A 95 7.31 -5.97 1.06
CA GLU A 95 6.89 -4.71 0.46
C GLU A 95 7.15 -3.53 1.42
N GLU A 96 6.81 -3.68 2.70
CA GLU A 96 7.12 -2.68 3.74
C GLU A 96 8.63 -2.44 3.87
N GLU A 97 9.43 -3.50 4.00
CA GLU A 97 10.90 -3.45 4.07
C GLU A 97 11.49 -2.76 2.83
N PHE A 98 10.95 -3.06 1.65
CA PHE A 98 11.36 -2.42 0.39
C PHE A 98 11.12 -0.91 0.41
N TYR A 99 9.94 -0.45 0.84
CA TYR A 99 9.62 0.99 0.85
C TYR A 99 10.37 1.75 1.95
N ASP A 100 10.67 1.11 3.07
CA ASP A 100 11.50 1.71 4.12
C ASP A 100 12.94 1.94 3.66
N GLN A 101 13.47 1.02 2.84
CA GLN A 101 14.77 1.18 2.17
C GLN A 101 14.72 2.17 0.98
N ASN A 102 13.52 2.46 0.44
CA ASN A 102 13.31 3.31 -0.72
C ASN A 102 12.29 4.43 -0.44
N PRO A 103 12.59 5.39 0.45
CA PRO A 103 11.64 6.41 0.90
C PRO A 103 11.12 7.32 -0.24
N GLU A 104 11.91 7.51 -1.30
CA GLU A 104 11.46 8.26 -2.48
C GLU A 104 10.40 7.49 -3.28
N LEU A 105 10.50 6.16 -3.37
CA LEU A 105 9.45 5.34 -4.00
C LEU A 105 8.20 5.30 -3.13
N LYS A 106 8.35 5.26 -1.80
CA LYS A 106 7.24 5.31 -0.85
C LYS A 106 6.41 6.60 -1.03
N LYS A 107 7.07 7.75 -1.19
CA LYS A 107 6.40 9.03 -1.50
C LYS A 107 5.69 9.02 -2.84
N VAL A 108 6.32 8.47 -3.88
CA VAL A 108 5.68 8.37 -5.21
C VAL A 108 4.42 7.52 -5.12
N ARG A 109 4.49 6.36 -4.44
CA ARG A 109 3.31 5.50 -4.24
C ARG A 109 2.17 6.23 -3.53
N ALA A 110 2.44 6.87 -2.39
CA ALA A 110 1.43 7.63 -1.65
C ALA A 110 0.80 8.74 -2.52
N PHE A 111 1.61 9.48 -3.27
CA PHE A 111 1.11 10.50 -4.20
C PHE A 111 0.17 9.92 -5.28
N LEU A 112 0.51 8.76 -5.84
CA LEU A 112 -0.32 8.09 -6.83
C LEU A 112 -1.62 7.54 -6.22
N GLU A 113 -1.59 7.08 -4.98
CA GLU A 113 -2.76 6.63 -4.23
C GLU A 113 -3.75 7.77 -4.00
N PHE A 114 -3.29 8.92 -3.50
CA PHE A 114 -4.14 10.12 -3.40
C PHE A 114 -4.70 10.55 -4.76
N CYS A 115 -3.92 10.43 -5.84
CA CYS A 115 -4.42 10.66 -7.19
C CYS A 115 -5.51 9.66 -7.60
N ALA A 116 -5.43 8.41 -7.16
CA ALA A 116 -6.40 7.35 -7.45
C ALA A 116 -7.71 7.54 -6.68
N GLU A 117 -7.62 8.00 -5.44
CA GLU A 117 -8.75 8.26 -4.56
C GLU A 117 -9.47 9.56 -4.94
N GLY A 118 -8.74 10.51 -5.53
CA GLY A 118 -9.25 11.82 -5.89
C GLY A 118 -9.10 12.84 -4.76
N ASP A 119 -8.14 12.64 -3.85
CA ASP A 119 -7.86 13.57 -2.77
C ASP A 119 -7.11 14.80 -3.31
N GLU A 120 -7.89 15.80 -3.71
CA GLU A 120 -7.38 17.04 -4.28
C GLU A 120 -6.50 17.83 -3.30
N GLU A 121 -6.79 17.74 -2.00
CA GLU A 121 -6.07 18.46 -0.96
C GLU A 121 -4.67 17.86 -0.77
N GLU A 122 -4.59 16.56 -0.47
CA GLU A 122 -3.30 15.87 -0.28
C GLU A 122 -2.43 15.90 -1.54
N VAL A 123 -3.02 15.74 -2.73
CA VAL A 123 -2.29 15.91 -4.01
C VAL A 123 -1.69 17.31 -4.11
N GLY A 124 -2.46 18.35 -3.78
CA GLY A 124 -2.00 19.74 -3.81
C GLY A 124 -0.88 20.01 -2.79
N GLU A 125 -1.03 19.51 -1.56
CA GLU A 125 -0.03 19.67 -0.51
C GLU A 125 1.28 18.95 -0.84
N MET A 126 1.21 17.69 -1.30
CA MET A 126 2.39 16.95 -1.73
C MET A 126 3.13 17.64 -2.88
N LEU A 127 2.41 18.22 -3.84
CA LEU A 127 3.02 18.97 -4.95
C LEU A 127 3.57 20.33 -4.51
N ALA A 128 3.02 20.95 -3.47
CA ALA A 128 3.59 22.17 -2.90
C ALA A 128 4.93 21.91 -2.22
N VAL A 129 5.06 20.77 -1.52
CA VAL A 129 6.29 20.37 -0.84
C VAL A 129 7.31 19.75 -1.80
N THR A 130 6.86 18.87 -2.70
CA THR A 130 7.70 18.12 -3.64
C THR A 130 7.15 18.22 -5.08
N PRO A 131 7.29 19.37 -5.76
CA PRO A 131 6.73 19.60 -7.10
C PRO A 131 7.13 18.57 -8.16
N GLN A 132 8.26 17.88 -7.95
CA GLN A 132 8.82 16.92 -8.90
C GLN A 132 8.00 15.63 -8.98
N LEU A 133 7.16 15.35 -7.97
CA LEU A 133 6.24 14.21 -7.94
C LEU A 133 5.29 14.19 -9.14
N VAL A 134 4.92 15.37 -9.67
CA VAL A 134 4.03 15.49 -10.84
C VAL A 134 4.52 14.66 -12.05
N SER A 135 5.84 14.49 -12.17
CA SER A 135 6.49 13.78 -13.28
C SER A 135 6.92 12.36 -12.94
N ARG A 136 6.76 11.91 -11.69
CA ARG A 136 7.23 10.61 -11.26
C ARG A 136 6.29 9.51 -11.75
N GLN A 137 6.91 8.41 -12.15
CA GLN A 137 6.23 7.20 -12.55
C GLN A 137 6.33 6.18 -11.42
N ASP A 138 5.26 5.43 -11.22
CA ASP A 138 5.31 4.19 -10.45
C ASP A 138 6.38 3.25 -11.04
N HIS A 139 7.10 2.58 -10.17
CA HIS A 139 8.24 1.76 -10.55
C HIS A 139 7.84 0.42 -11.21
N GLU A 140 6.63 -0.09 -10.97
CA GLU A 140 6.16 -1.36 -11.55
C GLU A 140 5.37 -1.13 -12.83
N THR A 141 4.46 -0.16 -12.81
CA THR A 141 3.48 0.11 -13.88
C THR A 141 3.92 1.22 -14.81
N GLY A 142 4.92 2.03 -14.43
CA GLY A 142 5.31 3.22 -15.19
C GLY A 142 4.24 4.31 -15.20
N GLN A 143 3.20 4.22 -14.38
CA GLN A 143 2.11 5.20 -14.41
C GLN A 143 2.48 6.47 -13.66
N THR A 144 2.16 7.63 -14.25
CA THR A 144 2.19 8.93 -13.53
C THR A 144 0.87 9.19 -12.82
N GLY A 145 0.83 10.21 -11.96
CA GLY A 145 -0.43 10.65 -11.32
C GLY A 145 -1.52 10.95 -12.34
N LEU A 146 -1.15 11.43 -13.55
CA LEU A 146 -2.11 11.70 -14.61
C LEU A 146 -2.75 10.42 -15.16
N HIS A 147 -2.00 9.33 -15.31
CA HIS A 147 -2.57 8.04 -15.74
C HIS A 147 -3.57 7.54 -14.71
N VAL A 148 -3.17 7.55 -13.43
CA VAL A 148 -3.95 7.01 -12.32
C VAL A 148 -5.23 7.82 -12.10
N ALA A 149 -5.14 9.15 -12.07
CA ALA A 149 -6.30 10.03 -11.95
C ALA A 149 -7.27 9.85 -13.13
N VAL A 150 -6.73 9.60 -14.33
CA VAL A 150 -7.56 9.39 -15.51
C VAL A 150 -8.34 8.09 -15.45
N MET A 151 -7.66 6.99 -15.15
CA MET A 151 -8.28 5.66 -15.05
C MET A 151 -9.39 5.62 -14.01
N ASN A 152 -9.26 6.41 -12.94
CA ASN A 152 -10.23 6.48 -11.85
C ASN A 152 -11.27 7.61 -12.01
N GLY A 153 -11.26 8.34 -13.13
CA GLY A 153 -12.23 9.42 -13.40
C GLY A 153 -12.11 10.61 -12.44
N ARG A 154 -10.93 10.87 -11.87
CA ARG A 154 -10.68 11.92 -10.88
C ARG A 154 -10.44 13.27 -11.57
N GLU A 155 -11.50 13.86 -12.11
CA GLU A 155 -11.41 15.09 -12.92
C GLU A 155 -10.78 16.29 -12.19
N GLY A 156 -10.97 16.42 -10.87
CA GLY A 156 -10.35 17.47 -10.07
C GLY A 156 -8.83 17.32 -9.97
N VAL A 157 -8.36 16.12 -9.62
CA VAL A 157 -6.93 15.78 -9.64
C VAL A 157 -6.34 15.96 -11.03
N VAL A 158 -7.04 15.56 -12.11
CA VAL A 158 -6.57 15.81 -13.48
C VAL A 158 -6.30 17.30 -13.73
N ARG A 159 -7.17 18.20 -13.24
CA ARG A 159 -6.96 19.65 -13.38
C ARG A 159 -5.72 20.12 -12.60
N ILE A 160 -5.58 19.70 -11.34
CA ILE A 160 -4.43 20.04 -10.51
C ILE A 160 -3.13 19.63 -11.21
N LEU A 161 -3.04 18.38 -11.68
CA LEU A 161 -1.84 17.89 -12.36
C LEU A 161 -1.50 18.68 -13.63
N LEU A 162 -2.52 19.08 -14.41
CA LEU A 162 -2.34 19.90 -15.61
C LEU A 162 -1.91 21.34 -15.27
N GLU A 163 -2.39 21.92 -14.18
CA GLU A 163 -1.95 23.23 -13.67
C GLU A 163 -0.48 23.20 -13.22
N HIS A 164 0.01 22.03 -12.78
CA HIS A 164 1.41 21.78 -12.45
C HIS A 164 2.27 21.38 -13.66
N TYR A 165 1.81 21.63 -14.89
CA TYR A 165 2.54 21.42 -16.14
C TYR A 165 3.04 19.98 -16.34
N VAL A 166 2.26 18.98 -15.92
CA VAL A 166 2.57 17.56 -16.16
C VAL A 166 2.78 17.28 -17.66
N ASP A 167 3.79 16.47 -17.99
CA ASP A 167 3.96 15.96 -19.35
C ASP A 167 2.92 14.86 -19.63
N ARG A 168 1.98 15.20 -20.50
CA ARG A 168 0.86 14.36 -20.97
C ARG A 168 1.28 13.27 -21.96
N HIS A 169 2.52 13.32 -22.46
CA HIS A 169 3.05 12.36 -23.43
C HIS A 169 3.86 11.24 -22.81
N VAL A 170 4.06 11.27 -21.48
CA VAL A 170 4.64 10.14 -20.76
C VAL A 170 3.78 8.90 -20.99
N VAL A 171 4.44 7.77 -21.22
CA VAL A 171 3.81 6.48 -21.43
C VAL A 171 4.06 5.56 -20.25
N ASP A 172 3.07 4.76 -19.89
CA ASP A 172 3.21 3.65 -18.95
C ASP A 172 4.00 2.48 -19.54
N VAL A 173 4.15 1.38 -18.78
CA VAL A 173 4.86 0.17 -19.26
C VAL A 173 4.15 -0.52 -20.44
N ALA A 174 2.85 -0.28 -20.62
CA ALA A 174 2.10 -0.75 -21.78
C ALA A 174 2.29 0.16 -23.01
N GLY A 175 3.08 1.22 -22.89
CA GLY A 175 3.34 2.19 -23.95
C GLY A 175 2.17 3.14 -24.19
N LYS A 176 1.27 3.30 -23.22
CA LYS A 176 0.08 4.15 -23.35
C LYS A 176 0.23 5.45 -22.58
N THR A 177 -0.20 6.55 -23.18
CA THR A 177 -0.36 7.83 -22.49
C THR A 177 -1.68 7.87 -21.72
N ALA A 178 -1.81 8.81 -20.77
CA ALA A 178 -3.06 9.05 -20.06
C ALA A 178 -4.25 9.32 -21.01
N TYR A 179 -4.01 10.05 -22.13
CA TYR A 179 -5.04 10.26 -23.15
C TYR A 179 -5.48 8.95 -23.82
N GLN A 180 -4.53 8.08 -24.17
CA GLN A 180 -4.85 6.80 -24.80
C GLN A 180 -5.63 5.88 -23.85
N LEU A 181 -5.27 5.85 -22.57
CA LEU A 181 -6.05 5.15 -21.55
C LEU A 181 -7.48 5.72 -21.44
N ALA A 182 -7.63 7.05 -21.43
CA ALA A 182 -8.94 7.69 -21.41
C ALA A 182 -9.82 7.25 -22.60
N VAL A 183 -9.25 7.18 -23.81
CA VAL A 183 -9.97 6.71 -25.01
C VAL A 183 -10.36 5.25 -24.88
N ASP A 184 -9.44 4.38 -24.47
CA ASP A 184 -9.68 2.94 -24.35
C ASP A 184 -10.75 2.59 -23.31
N MET A 185 -10.84 3.39 -22.24
CA MET A 185 -11.81 3.21 -21.16
C MET A 185 -13.16 3.90 -21.42
N GLY A 186 -13.29 4.65 -22.53
CA GLY A 186 -14.52 5.40 -22.83
C GLY A 186 -14.77 6.57 -21.88
N ALA A 187 -13.72 7.30 -21.52
CA ALA A 187 -13.76 8.47 -20.64
C ALA A 187 -14.71 9.57 -21.14
N THR A 188 -15.08 10.48 -20.23
CA THR A 188 -15.99 11.60 -20.54
C THR A 188 -15.39 12.52 -21.60
N SER A 189 -16.25 13.18 -22.38
CA SER A 189 -15.82 14.21 -23.34
C SER A 189 -15.03 15.34 -22.66
N GLU A 190 -15.33 15.62 -21.39
CA GLU A 190 -14.61 16.62 -20.60
C GLU A 190 -13.19 16.17 -20.28
N GLN A 191 -13.02 14.95 -19.81
CA GLN A 191 -11.71 14.38 -19.52
C GLN A 191 -10.83 14.26 -20.76
N LEU A 192 -11.38 13.80 -21.88
CA LEU A 192 -10.69 13.79 -23.18
C LEU A 192 -10.30 15.20 -23.64
N ARG A 193 -11.15 16.20 -23.38
CA ARG A 193 -10.87 17.60 -23.70
C ARG A 193 -9.75 18.19 -22.84
N MET A 194 -9.66 17.80 -21.56
CA MET A 194 -8.58 18.23 -20.67
C MET A 194 -7.21 17.70 -21.13
N LEU A 195 -7.18 16.44 -21.59
CA LEU A 195 -5.96 15.73 -21.97
C LEU A 195 -5.49 16.01 -23.41
N CYS A 196 -6.38 16.49 -24.28
CA CYS A 196 -6.05 16.84 -25.66
C CYS A 196 -5.11 18.05 -25.73
N ASP A 197 -4.12 18.00 -26.62
CA ASP A 197 -3.17 19.09 -26.88
C ASP A 197 -3.87 20.32 -27.41
N ARG A 198 -3.54 21.48 -26.84
CA ARG A 198 -3.81 22.79 -27.45
C ARG A 198 -2.56 23.32 -28.11
#